data_AF-A0AAN8VU41-F1
#
_entry.id   AF-A0AAN8VU41-F1
#
_cell.length_a   1.000
_cell.length_b   1.000
_cell.length_c   1.000
_cell.angle_alpha   90.00
_cell.angle_beta   90.00
_cell.angle_gamma   90.00
#
_symmetry.space_group_name_H-M   'P 1'
#
loop_
_entity.id
_entity.type
_entity.pdbx_description
1 polymer ?
#
loop_
_entity_poly.entity_id
_entity_poly.type
_entity_poly.pdbx_seq_one_letter_code
_entity_poly.pdbx_strand_id
1 'polypeptide(L)'
;MKKIDVIFWHVRCGFNISGLLSTSHGRIDGILGLGPQDFSIVSQLASTGEMPWVFSECLRSEGDGGGFLIFGEVINHTLMYTPLLPSKRHYMIALTSIALNGQVLPIDPAFFDDKKSGVMIDSGTTLAYVVDDFYHIFADAVSFFIIFLFIYSL
;
A
#
# COMPACT_ATOMS: atom_id res chain seq x y z
N MET A 1 -1.70 21.42 17.57
CA MET A 1 -1.49 19.96 17.70
C MET A 1 -1.79 19.58 19.12
N LYS A 2 -2.77 18.71 19.36
CA LYS A 2 -2.95 18.10 20.68
C LYS A 2 -1.76 17.17 20.94
N LYS A 3 -1.15 17.30 22.11
CA LYS A 3 -0.13 16.38 22.59
C LYS A 3 -0.86 15.12 23.08
N ILE A 4 -0.48 13.96 22.55
CA ILE A 4 -1.02 12.69 23.05
C ILE A 4 -0.26 12.39 24.36
N ASP A 5 -0.92 12.62 25.49
CA ASP A 5 -0.38 12.26 26.79
C ASP A 5 -0.84 10.83 27.13
N VAL A 6 0.05 9.86 26.87
CA VAL A 6 0.02 8.44 27.27
C VAL A 6 -1.36 7.77 27.20
N ILE A 7 -1.67 7.19 26.04
CA ILE A 7 -2.75 6.22 25.90
C ILE A 7 -2.21 4.83 26.23
N PHE A 8 -2.95 4.03 27.01
CA PHE A 8 -2.63 2.62 27.26
C PHE A 8 -2.87 1.81 26.00
N TRP A 9 -1.83 1.64 25.19
CA TRP A 9 -1.85 0.82 23.98
C TRP A 9 -1.74 -0.67 24.32
N HIS A 10 -2.49 -1.51 23.61
CA HIS A 10 -2.19 -2.93 23.50
C HIS A 10 -0.96 -3.12 22.61
N VAL A 11 0.23 -2.93 23.17
CA VAL A 11 1.50 -3.30 22.53
C VAL A 11 1.73 -4.80 22.74
N ARG A 12 2.06 -5.52 21.67
CA ARG A 12 2.51 -6.91 21.76
C ARG A 12 4.02 -6.97 21.85
N CYS A 13 4.55 -7.83 22.72
CA CYS A 13 5.98 -8.11 22.79
C CYS A 13 6.36 -9.23 21.80
N GLY A 14 7.37 -8.97 20.98
CA GLY A 14 8.04 -9.97 20.17
C GLY A 14 9.46 -10.18 20.67
N PHE A 15 9.85 -11.43 20.94
CA PHE A 15 11.19 -11.77 21.45
C PHE A 15 12.14 -12.27 20.36
N ASN A 16 11.60 -12.63 19.20
CA ASN A 16 12.36 -13.11 18.05
C ASN A 16 11.93 -12.34 16.81
N ILE A 17 12.89 -11.70 16.16
CA ILE A 17 12.70 -11.13 14.81
C ILE A 17 12.91 -12.27 13.82
N SER A 18 11.95 -12.47 12.92
CA SER A 18 12.00 -13.53 11.90
C SER A 18 11.57 -12.98 10.54
N GLY A 19 11.78 -13.76 9.47
CA GLY A 19 11.47 -13.35 8.11
C GLY A 19 12.40 -12.25 7.59
N LEU A 20 11.91 -11.43 6.66
CA LEU A 20 12.69 -10.41 5.94
C LEU A 20 13.29 -9.33 6.86
N LEU A 21 12.68 -9.11 8.02
CA LEU A 21 13.16 -8.16 9.05
C LEU A 21 14.41 -8.65 9.78
N SER A 22 14.66 -9.97 9.82
CA SER A 22 15.89 -10.52 10.40
C SER A 22 17.10 -10.29 9.49
N THR A 23 16.88 -10.03 8.20
CA THR A 23 17.93 -9.86 7.19
C THR A 23 18.16 -8.39 6.79
N SER A 24 17.37 -7.45 7.33
CA SER A 24 17.54 -6.03 7.02
C SER A 24 18.81 -5.48 7.66
N HIS A 25 19.57 -4.67 6.92
CA HIS A 25 20.80 -4.02 7.41
C HIS A 25 20.53 -2.92 8.46
N GLY A 26 19.27 -2.55 8.69
CA GLY A 26 18.83 -1.63 9.74
C GLY A 26 18.48 -2.37 11.03
N ARG A 27 18.81 -1.78 12.18
CA ARG A 27 18.31 -2.25 13.48
C ARG A 27 16.83 -1.90 13.59
N ILE A 28 15.97 -2.90 13.52
CA ILE A 28 14.52 -2.76 13.66
C ILE A 28 14.13 -3.40 15.00
N ASP A 29 13.61 -2.60 15.94
CA ASP A 29 13.19 -3.10 17.25
C ASP A 29 11.70 -3.51 17.30
N GLY A 30 10.97 -3.32 16.20
CA GLY A 30 9.55 -3.69 16.09
C GLY A 30 8.88 -3.26 14.80
N ILE A 31 7.57 -3.56 14.69
CA ILE A 31 6.71 -3.21 13.56
C ILE A 31 5.56 -2.36 14.07
N LEU A 32 5.28 -1.24 13.40
CA LEU A 32 4.09 -0.45 13.63
C LEU A 32 2.97 -0.90 12.68
N GLY A 33 1.97 -1.61 13.20
CA GLY A 33 0.87 -2.12 12.40
C GLY A 33 -0.18 -1.04 12.07
N LEU A 34 -0.42 -0.80 10.79
CA LEU A 34 -1.43 0.15 10.28
C LEU A 34 -2.70 -0.52 9.74
N GLY A 35 -2.80 -1.86 9.82
CA GLY A 35 -3.90 -2.63 9.23
C GLY A 35 -5.30 -2.29 9.78
N PRO A 36 -6.37 -2.74 9.11
CA PRO A 36 -7.75 -2.42 9.51
C PRO A 36 -8.25 -3.18 10.75
N GLN A 37 -7.39 -3.93 11.45
CA GLN A 37 -7.77 -4.71 12.63
C GLN A 37 -7.77 -3.86 13.91
N ASP A 38 -8.49 -4.32 14.92
CA ASP A 38 -8.65 -3.64 16.21
C ASP A 38 -7.33 -3.45 16.98
N PHE A 39 -6.31 -4.27 16.69
CA PHE A 39 -5.00 -4.17 17.33
C PHE A 39 -4.04 -3.19 16.62
N SER A 40 -4.42 -2.58 15.50
CA SER A 40 -3.56 -1.58 14.85
C SER A 40 -3.51 -0.28 15.64
N ILE A 41 -2.45 0.50 15.48
CA ILE A 41 -2.34 1.81 16.15
C ILE A 41 -3.47 2.75 15.70
N VAL A 42 -3.92 2.63 14.45
CA VAL A 42 -5.01 3.45 13.88
C VAL A 42 -6.33 3.15 14.60
N SER A 43 -6.69 1.87 14.74
CA SER A 43 -7.92 1.44 15.41
C SER A 43 -7.90 1.76 16.90
N GLN A 44 -6.75 1.56 17.55
CA GLN A 44 -6.60 1.90 18.96
C GLN A 44 -6.68 3.43 19.18
N LEU A 45 -6.10 4.26 18.28
CA LEU A 45 -6.19 5.73 18.38
C LEU A 45 -7.63 6.19 18.22
N ALA A 46 -8.32 5.62 17.23
CA ALA A 46 -9.72 5.90 16.97
C ALA A 46 -10.63 5.51 18.14
N SER A 47 -10.36 4.38 18.82
CA SER A 47 -11.19 3.92 19.93
C SER A 47 -11.13 4.82 21.17
N THR A 48 -10.06 5.62 21.31
CA THR A 48 -9.98 6.65 22.37
C THR A 48 -10.79 7.91 22.06
N GLY A 49 -11.21 8.09 20.81
CA GLY A 49 -11.89 9.31 20.35
C GLY A 49 -10.97 10.53 20.15
N GLU A 50 -9.65 10.39 20.36
CA GLU A 50 -8.70 11.49 20.17
C GLU A 50 -8.35 11.74 18.70
N MET A 51 -8.47 10.71 17.85
CA MET A 51 -8.18 10.78 16.41
C MET A 51 -9.28 10.07 15.61
N PRO A 52 -9.54 10.48 14.37
CA PRO A 52 -10.47 9.76 13.50
C PRO A 52 -9.87 8.40 13.06
N TRP A 53 -10.74 7.48 12.63
CA TRP A 53 -10.33 6.16 12.11
C TRP A 53 -9.83 6.27 10.66
N VAL A 54 -8.77 7.04 10.46
CA VAL A 54 -8.11 7.30 9.18
C VAL A 54 -6.65 7.68 9.43
N PHE A 55 -5.78 7.36 8.48
CA PHE A 55 -4.40 7.81 8.47
C PHE A 55 -4.00 8.20 7.05
N SER A 56 -2.96 9.03 6.96
CA SER A 56 -2.39 9.49 5.70
C SER A 56 -0.89 9.22 5.72
N GLU A 57 -0.39 8.57 4.68
CA GLU A 57 1.03 8.21 4.54
C GLU A 57 1.59 8.80 3.25
N CYS A 58 2.73 9.46 3.35
CA CYS A 58 3.52 9.90 2.21
C CYS A 58 4.90 9.26 2.32
N LEU A 59 5.14 8.25 1.48
CA LEU A 59 6.44 7.61 1.31
C LEU A 59 7.28 8.41 0.33
N ARG A 60 8.58 8.56 0.61
CA ARG A 60 9.51 9.26 -0.27
C ARG A 60 10.73 8.37 -0.54
N SER A 61 11.08 8.22 -1.81
CA SER A 61 12.14 7.32 -2.25
C SER A 61 13.49 8.01 -2.50
N GLU A 62 13.55 9.35 -2.52
CA GLU A 62 14.75 10.10 -2.96
C GLU A 62 15.09 11.31 -2.07
N GLY A 63 16.39 11.58 -1.91
CA GLY A 63 16.98 12.76 -1.27
C GLY A 63 17.12 12.70 0.26
N ASP A 64 17.68 13.78 0.83
CA ASP A 64 18.11 13.87 2.24
C ASP A 64 16.96 14.14 3.24
N GLY A 65 15.80 13.51 3.08
CA GLY A 65 14.68 13.72 4.00
C GLY A 65 13.64 12.61 3.98
N GLY A 66 12.87 12.50 5.06
CA GLY A 66 11.87 11.45 5.26
C GLY A 66 10.48 11.76 4.68
N GLY A 67 9.68 10.70 4.53
CA GLY A 67 8.24 10.81 4.35
C GLY A 67 7.51 11.22 5.64
N PHE A 68 6.18 11.25 5.60
CA PHE A 68 5.35 11.52 6.79
C PHE A 68 4.21 10.52 6.95
N LEU A 69 3.91 10.19 8.20
CA LEU A 69 2.75 9.42 8.62
C LEU A 69 1.91 10.28 9.56
N ILE A 70 0.65 10.48 9.22
CA ILE A 70 -0.31 11.28 9.99
C ILE A 70 -1.47 10.37 10.38
N PHE A 71 -1.76 10.27 11.68
CA PHE A 71 -3.00 9.68 12.17
C PHE A 71 -4.08 10.74 12.09
N GLY A 72 -4.85 10.71 11.01
CA GLY A 72 -5.78 11.75 10.63
C GLY A 72 -5.95 11.86 9.12
N GLU A 73 -6.96 12.64 8.74
CA GLU A 73 -7.23 12.98 7.36
C GLU A 73 -6.39 14.19 6.94
N VAL A 74 -5.78 14.11 5.76
CA VAL A 74 -5.19 15.27 5.08
C VAL A 74 -6.19 15.75 4.05
N ILE A 75 -6.71 16.96 4.23
CA ILE A 75 -7.60 17.56 3.24
C ILE A 75 -6.75 18.27 2.19
N ASN A 76 -6.84 17.80 0.94
CA ASN A 76 -6.24 18.44 -0.21
C ASN A 76 -7.20 18.34 -1.42
N HIS A 77 -7.37 19.45 -2.13
CA HIS A 77 -8.29 19.57 -3.28
C HIS A 77 -7.91 18.70 -4.48
N THR A 78 -6.72 18.10 -4.50
CA THR A 78 -6.25 17.20 -5.58
C THR A 78 -6.33 15.72 -5.25
N LEU A 79 -6.87 15.32 -4.09
CA LEU A 79 -7.00 13.91 -3.74
C LEU A 79 -8.09 13.22 -4.57
N MET A 80 -7.73 12.04 -5.10
CA MET A 80 -8.65 11.12 -5.76
C MET A 80 -8.95 9.96 -4.81
N TYR A 81 -10.22 9.54 -4.78
CA TYR A 81 -10.69 8.50 -3.87
C TYR A 81 -11.20 7.29 -4.64
N THR A 82 -11.01 6.10 -4.06
CA THR A 82 -11.60 4.84 -4.51
C THR A 82 -12.13 4.08 -3.29
N PRO A 83 -13.28 3.39 -3.39
CA PRO A 83 -13.81 2.61 -2.28
C PRO A 83 -12.86 1.47 -1.88
N LEU A 84 -12.70 1.28 -0.58
CA LEU A 84 -12.07 0.06 -0.06
C LEU A 84 -13.03 -1.13 -0.23
N LEU A 85 -12.50 -2.23 -0.74
CA LEU A 85 -13.20 -3.51 -0.76
C LEU A 85 -13.35 -4.06 0.67
N PRO A 86 -14.48 -4.71 0.99
CA PRO A 86 -14.66 -5.36 2.29
C PRO A 86 -13.62 -6.46 2.53
N SER A 87 -12.56 -6.15 3.27
CA SER A 87 -11.52 -7.08 3.68
C SER A 87 -11.23 -6.92 5.16
N LYS A 88 -11.15 -8.04 5.88
CA LYS A 88 -10.81 -8.02 7.31
C LYS A 88 -9.31 -7.96 7.59
N ARG A 89 -8.46 -8.16 6.56
CA ARG A 89 -7.00 -8.33 6.75
C ARG A 89 -6.17 -7.20 6.18
N HIS A 90 -6.50 -6.71 4.99
CA HIS A 90 -5.67 -5.75 4.28
C HIS A 90 -6.53 -4.64 3.69
N TYR A 91 -5.94 -3.48 3.43
CA TYR A 91 -6.58 -2.45 2.62
C TYR A 91 -6.58 -2.94 1.16
N MET A 92 -7.77 -3.21 0.65
CA MET A 92 -7.96 -3.72 -0.71
C MET A 92 -8.80 -2.73 -1.50
N ILE A 93 -8.49 -2.55 -2.78
CA ILE A 93 -9.27 -1.73 -3.71
C ILE A 93 -9.63 -2.54 -4.95
N ALA A 94 -10.71 -2.15 -5.63
CA ALA A 94 -11.08 -2.74 -6.90
C ALA A 94 -10.10 -2.30 -7.99
N LEU A 95 -9.63 -3.25 -8.81
CA LEU A 95 -8.89 -2.99 -10.03
C LEU A 95 -9.76 -3.41 -11.20
N THR A 96 -9.95 -2.54 -12.18
CA THR A 96 -10.85 -2.81 -13.32
C THR A 96 -10.10 -2.97 -14.64
N SER A 97 -8.94 -2.34 -14.75
CA SER A 97 -8.08 -2.38 -15.94
C SER A 97 -6.70 -1.84 -15.60
N ILE A 98 -5.72 -2.17 -16.45
CA ILE A 98 -4.39 -1.58 -16.42
C ILE A 98 -4.09 -1.04 -17.82
N ALA A 99 -3.53 0.16 -17.88
CA ALA A 99 -3.14 0.80 -19.12
C ALA A 99 -1.65 1.09 -19.15
N LEU A 100 -1.01 0.81 -20.28
CA LEU A 100 0.37 1.20 -20.57
C LEU A 100 0.34 2.23 -21.70
N ASN A 101 0.93 3.40 -21.44
CA ASN A 101 0.93 4.53 -22.38
C ASN A 101 -0.47 4.90 -22.91
N GLY A 102 -1.47 4.89 -22.02
CA GLY A 102 -2.87 5.18 -22.36
C GLY A 102 -3.62 4.06 -23.10
N GLN A 103 -2.97 2.95 -23.44
CA GLN A 103 -3.60 1.78 -24.04
C GLN A 103 -3.94 0.74 -22.97
N VAL A 104 -5.22 0.38 -22.87
CA VAL A 104 -5.70 -0.65 -21.95
C VAL A 104 -5.19 -2.01 -22.41
N LEU A 105 -4.60 -2.77 -21.48
CA LEU A 105 -4.11 -4.11 -21.76
C LEU A 105 -5.26 -5.09 -21.99
N PRO A 106 -5.13 -6.05 -22.93
CA PRO A 106 -6.20 -6.98 -23.30
C PRO A 106 -6.34 -8.10 -22.27
N ILE A 107 -6.85 -7.76 -21.09
CA ILE A 107 -7.09 -8.69 -19.98
C ILE A 107 -8.58 -8.95 -19.89
N ASP A 108 -8.96 -10.21 -19.72
CA ASP A 108 -10.36 -10.60 -19.55
C ASP A 108 -10.95 -9.88 -18.31
N PRO A 109 -12.00 -9.06 -18.45
CA PRO A 109 -12.65 -8.40 -17.33
C PRO A 109 -13.09 -9.35 -16.22
N ALA A 110 -13.41 -10.61 -16.54
CA ALA A 110 -13.77 -11.63 -15.56
C ALA A 110 -12.65 -11.92 -14.54
N PHE A 111 -11.40 -11.63 -14.90
CA PHE A 111 -10.26 -11.73 -13.99
C PHE A 111 -10.38 -10.77 -12.79
N PHE A 112 -11.04 -9.63 -12.98
CA PHE A 112 -11.18 -8.60 -11.94
C PHE A 112 -12.43 -8.79 -11.07
N ASP A 113 -13.40 -9.58 -11.52
CA ASP A 113 -14.71 -9.78 -10.87
C ASP A 113 -14.75 -10.88 -9.78
N ASP A 114 -13.65 -11.60 -9.55
CA ASP A 114 -13.56 -12.54 -8.42
C ASP A 114 -13.62 -11.75 -7.08
N LYS A 115 -14.33 -12.28 -6.08
CA LYS A 115 -14.36 -11.70 -4.72
C LYS A 115 -12.99 -11.73 -4.03
N LYS A 116 -12.02 -12.44 -4.63
CA LYS A 116 -10.62 -12.47 -4.22
C LYS A 116 -9.72 -11.56 -5.05
N SER A 117 -10.19 -11.07 -6.20
CA SER A 117 -9.43 -10.14 -7.03
C SER A 117 -9.58 -8.71 -6.53
N GLY A 118 -8.49 -7.97 -6.65
CA GLY A 118 -8.34 -6.63 -6.11
C GLY A 118 -6.87 -6.33 -5.91
N VAL A 119 -6.56 -5.07 -5.60
CA VAL A 119 -5.21 -4.63 -5.30
C VAL A 119 -5.09 -4.44 -3.81
N MET A 120 -4.14 -5.15 -3.21
CA MET A 120 -3.73 -4.94 -1.82
C MET A 120 -2.74 -3.78 -1.77
N ILE A 121 -3.00 -2.82 -0.87
CA ILE A 121 -2.06 -1.75 -0.58
C ILE A 121 -1.15 -2.21 0.56
N ASP A 122 0.14 -2.35 0.27
CA ASP A 122 1.15 -2.84 1.20
C ASP A 122 2.39 -1.93 1.21
N SER A 123 2.52 -1.09 2.23
CA SER A 123 3.72 -0.27 2.45
C SER A 123 4.90 -1.05 3.04
N GLY A 124 4.69 -2.32 3.41
CA GLY A 124 5.71 -3.21 3.94
C GLY A 124 6.62 -3.85 2.89
N THR A 125 6.42 -3.54 1.60
CA THR A 125 7.24 -4.07 0.50
C THR A 125 7.77 -2.99 -0.43
N THR A 126 8.93 -3.25 -1.02
CA THR A 126 9.58 -2.34 -1.98
C THR A 126 8.99 -2.43 -3.39
N LEU A 127 8.38 -3.57 -3.74
CA LEU A 127 7.94 -3.88 -5.11
C LEU A 127 6.45 -4.16 -5.16
N ALA A 128 5.84 -3.79 -6.29
CA ALA A 128 4.50 -4.24 -6.64
C ALA A 128 4.56 -5.70 -7.12
N TYR A 129 3.74 -6.56 -6.53
CA TYR A 129 3.59 -7.94 -6.96
C TYR A 129 2.31 -8.08 -7.76
N VAL A 130 2.41 -8.79 -8.88
CA VAL A 130 1.28 -9.15 -9.73
C VAL A 130 1.22 -10.67 -9.82
N VAL A 131 0.02 -11.21 -10.00
CA VAL A 131 -0.12 -12.67 -10.17
C VAL A 131 0.45 -13.10 -11.52
N ASP A 132 0.86 -14.37 -11.60
CA ASP A 132 1.59 -14.93 -12.75
C ASP A 132 0.85 -14.75 -14.08
N ASP A 133 -0.44 -15.07 -14.12
CA ASP A 133 -1.31 -14.91 -15.30
C ASP A 133 -1.33 -13.48 -15.85
N PHE A 134 -1.16 -12.50 -14.96
CA PHE A 134 -1.11 -11.08 -15.31
C PHE A 134 0.32 -10.62 -15.65
N TYR A 135 1.33 -11.17 -14.97
CA TYR A 135 2.72 -10.76 -15.08
C TYR A 135 3.22 -10.84 -16.52
N HIS A 136 2.91 -11.92 -17.24
CA HIS A 136 3.37 -12.10 -18.62
C HIS A 136 2.77 -11.09 -19.59
N ILE A 137 1.45 -10.83 -19.51
CA ILE A 137 0.77 -9.83 -20.35
C ILE A 137 1.38 -8.45 -20.13
N PHE A 138 1.64 -8.10 -18.86
CA PHE A 138 2.25 -6.82 -18.51
C PHE A 138 3.71 -6.73 -18.99
N ALA A 139 4.53 -7.74 -18.73
CA ALA A 139 5.94 -7.77 -19.10
C ALA A 139 6.13 -7.72 -20.63
N ASP A 140 5.29 -8.43 -21.39
CA ASP A 140 5.32 -8.40 -22.86
C ASP A 140 4.93 -7.02 -23.38
N ALA A 141 3.88 -6.40 -22.83
CA ALA A 141 3.46 -5.06 -23.22
C ALA A 141 4.52 -4.00 -22.92
N VAL A 142 5.18 -4.07 -21.76
CA VAL A 142 6.32 -3.19 -21.43
C VAL A 142 7.48 -3.42 -22.39
N SER A 143 7.83 -4.68 -22.66
CA SER A 143 8.95 -5.03 -23.54
C SER A 143 8.70 -4.52 -24.97
N PHE A 144 7.50 -4.73 -25.49
CA PHE A 144 7.09 -4.21 -26.79
C PHE A 144 7.15 -2.68 -26.84
N PHE A 145 6.66 -2.00 -25.80
CA PHE A 145 6.70 -0.55 -25.72
C PHE A 145 8.12 0.01 -25.71
N ILE A 146 9.03 -0.59 -24.94
CA ILE A 146 10.44 -0.19 -24.89
C ILE A 146 11.08 -0.37 -26.26
N ILE A 147 10.89 -1.51 -26.92
CA ILE A 147 11.41 -1.76 -28.27
C ILE A 147 10.88 -0.71 -29.25
N PHE A 148 9.59 -0.41 -29.21
CA PHE A 148 8.97 0.60 -30.06
C PHE A 148 9.59 2.00 -29.81
N LEU A 149 9.77 2.41 -28.56
CA LEU A 149 10.46 3.65 -28.23
C LEU A 149 11.86 3.72 -28.83
N PHE A 150 12.66 2.65 -28.72
CA PHE A 150 14.02 2.61 -29.25
C PHE A 150 14.08 2.63 -30.78
N ILE A 151 13.17 1.93 -31.47
CA ILE A 151 13.16 1.87 -32.93
C ILE A 151 12.65 3.18 -33.55
N TYR A 152 11.65 3.82 -32.93
CA TYR A 152 10.94 4.96 -33.50
C TYR A 152 11.34 6.33 -32.92
N SER A 153 12.26 6.36 -31.94
CA SER A 153 12.86 7.61 -31.41
C SER A 153 14.33 7.81 -31.85
N LEU A 154 14.85 6.94 -32.72
CA LEU A 154 16.11 7.09 -33.48
C LEU A 154 15.79 7.40 -34.95
#